data_AF-A0A6P1WBL1-F1
#
_entry.id   AF-A0A6P1WBL1-F1
#
_cell.length_a   1.000
_cell.length_b   1.000
_cell.length_c   1.000
_cell.angle_alpha   90.00
_cell.angle_beta   90.00
_cell.angle_gamma   90.00
#
_symmetry.space_group_name_H-M   'P 1'
#
loop_
_entity.id
_entity.type
_entity.pdbx_description
1 polymer ?
#
loop_
_entity_poly.entity_id
_entity_poly.type
_entity_poly.pdbx_seq_one_letter_code
_entity_poly.pdbx_strand_id
1 'polypeptide(L)'
;MHLVYGRDSTIFYATASAPEFQFGAPVAVATLPDLVAGAKRGPQVAIAGQNVVITAVNREGDLFAYSMNRTTRKWSPAVRINDVPAVAKEGFQSVSGASDGTFHTVWLDLRDDKRNKIVGATSHDGGHSWSPNKVIYYSPDGTVCECCRVTVKARNNDVYVQFRNWLGGSRDLYLAHSTDGGLTYAPAQKLGTGTWKVKACPMDGGAVVVPKTGKPLTVWRRENTLYTCVPGEPEQAVATGRNITLAGEATAPVLAWDENGTVWIKIGGDLPAVLGKGQMPSLAVAGKTVVCAWESDGQVMMATKPLASN
;
A
#
# COMPACT_ATOMS: atom_id res chain seq x y z
N MET A 1 -5.67 -16.12 -2.16
CA MET A 1 -5.12 -15.10 -1.26
C MET A 1 -3.62 -15.26 -1.16
N HIS A 2 -2.92 -14.15 -1.01
CA HIS A 2 -1.46 -14.08 -0.94
C HIS A 2 -1.12 -13.26 0.30
N LEU A 3 -0.22 -13.80 1.14
CA LEU A 3 0.29 -13.14 2.32
C LEU A 3 1.81 -13.06 2.19
N VAL A 4 2.37 -11.90 2.50
CA VAL A 4 3.80 -11.68 2.58
C VAL A 4 4.11 -11.02 3.92
N TYR A 5 5.20 -11.41 4.55
CA TYR A 5 5.71 -10.75 5.75
C TYR A 5 7.23 -10.92 5.86
N GLY A 6 7.88 -10.03 6.61
CA GLY A 6 9.29 -10.14 6.95
C GLY A 6 9.45 -10.70 8.36
N ARG A 7 10.44 -11.57 8.57
CA ARG A 7 10.92 -11.95 9.90
C ARG A 7 12.44 -11.99 9.85
N ASP A 8 13.07 -11.17 10.69
CA ASP A 8 14.51 -10.87 10.63
C ASP A 8 14.88 -10.42 9.21
N SER A 9 15.89 -11.05 8.61
CA SER A 9 16.30 -10.79 7.22
C SER A 9 15.55 -11.64 6.18
N THR A 10 14.54 -12.40 6.58
CA THR A 10 13.86 -13.35 5.65
C THR A 10 12.49 -12.83 5.24
N ILE A 11 12.23 -12.88 3.94
CA ILE A 11 10.92 -12.59 3.34
C ILE A 11 10.17 -13.92 3.23
N PHE A 12 8.99 -13.98 3.84
CA PHE A 12 8.11 -15.15 3.80
C PHE A 12 6.88 -14.87 2.94
N TYR A 13 6.42 -15.92 2.27
CA TYR A 13 5.22 -15.89 1.45
C TYR A 13 4.35 -17.10 1.73
N ALA A 14 3.05 -16.89 1.83
CA ALA A 14 2.07 -17.96 1.99
C ALA A 14 0.85 -17.69 1.11
N THR A 15 0.16 -18.76 0.72
CA THR A 15 -1.11 -18.68 -0.01
C THR A 15 -2.21 -19.39 0.75
N ALA A 16 -3.43 -18.91 0.54
CA ALA A 16 -4.66 -19.52 1.00
C ALA A 16 -5.70 -19.48 -0.13
N SER A 17 -6.53 -20.51 -0.20
CA SER A 17 -7.57 -20.63 -1.23
C SER A 17 -8.94 -20.81 -0.58
N ALA A 18 -9.99 -20.49 -1.33
CA ALA A 18 -11.35 -20.81 -0.92
C ALA A 18 -11.55 -22.35 -0.85
N PRO A 19 -12.50 -22.84 -0.03
CA PRO A 19 -13.44 -22.05 0.79
C PRO A 19 -12.92 -21.66 2.18
N GLU A 20 -11.91 -22.34 2.75
CA GLU A 20 -11.50 -22.15 4.15
C GLU A 20 -10.57 -20.94 4.36
N PHE A 21 -9.85 -20.50 3.30
CA PHE A 21 -8.81 -19.47 3.39
C PHE A 21 -7.78 -19.71 4.51
N GLN A 22 -7.47 -20.97 4.78
CA GLN A 22 -6.36 -21.36 5.66
C GLN A 22 -5.03 -21.21 4.89
N PHE A 23 -4.09 -20.45 5.45
CA PHE A 23 -2.76 -20.32 4.86
C PHE A 23 -1.95 -21.60 5.05
N GLY A 24 -1.34 -22.07 3.97
CA GLY A 24 -0.34 -23.13 4.04
C GLY A 24 0.92 -22.69 4.77
N ALA A 25 1.85 -23.63 4.99
CA ALA A 25 3.15 -23.31 5.57
C ALA A 25 3.87 -22.23 4.73
N PRO A 26 4.40 -21.16 5.37
CA PRO A 26 5.07 -20.09 4.66
C PRO A 26 6.37 -20.60 4.03
N VAL A 27 6.62 -20.20 2.78
CA VAL A 27 7.89 -20.45 2.09
C VAL A 27 8.82 -19.25 2.24
N ALA A 28 10.10 -19.50 2.44
CA ALA A 28 11.13 -18.46 2.37
C ALA A 28 11.34 -18.08 0.90
N VAL A 29 11.09 -16.81 0.58
CA VAL A 29 11.27 -16.24 -0.76
C VAL A 29 12.73 -15.91 -0.99
N ALA A 30 13.31 -15.16 -0.05
CA ALA A 30 14.69 -14.70 -0.09
C ALA A 30 15.16 -14.24 1.29
N THR A 31 16.47 -14.16 1.46
CA THR A 31 17.12 -13.43 2.54
C THR A 31 17.59 -12.09 2.01
N LEU A 32 17.08 -11.00 2.60
CA LEU A 32 17.52 -9.63 2.34
C LEU A 32 18.19 -9.11 3.62
N PRO A 33 19.53 -8.97 3.63
CA PRO A 33 20.24 -8.36 4.74
C PRO A 33 19.66 -6.99 5.10
N ASP A 34 19.55 -6.72 6.40
CA ASP A 34 18.98 -5.48 6.92
C ASP A 34 17.57 -5.13 6.40
N LEU A 35 16.75 -6.15 6.13
CA LEU A 35 15.34 -5.97 5.75
C LEU A 35 14.61 -5.01 6.69
N VAL A 36 13.96 -4.01 6.12
CA VAL A 36 13.04 -3.12 6.83
C VAL A 36 11.67 -3.80 6.88
N ALA A 37 11.30 -4.36 8.04
CA ALA A 37 10.04 -5.11 8.20
C ALA A 37 8.99 -4.41 9.08
N GLY A 38 9.38 -3.44 9.92
CA GLY A 38 8.49 -2.83 10.91
C GLY A 38 7.69 -1.62 10.42
N ALA A 39 6.61 -1.30 11.14
CA ALA A 39 5.80 -0.10 10.94
C ALA A 39 5.21 0.06 9.51
N LYS A 40 4.62 -1.02 8.96
CA LYS A 40 4.08 -1.10 7.59
C LYS A 40 5.08 -0.81 6.44
N ARG A 41 6.39 -0.81 6.72
CA ARG A 41 7.46 -0.71 5.71
C ARG A 41 7.90 -2.05 5.14
N GLY A 42 7.38 -3.14 5.71
CA GLY A 42 7.71 -4.50 5.32
C GLY A 42 7.34 -4.84 3.88
N PRO A 43 7.68 -6.06 3.45
CA PRO A 43 7.43 -6.53 2.09
C PRO A 43 5.99 -6.25 1.64
N GLN A 44 5.83 -5.79 0.40
CA GLN A 44 4.53 -5.57 -0.23
C GLN A 44 4.34 -6.61 -1.33
N VAL A 45 3.09 -6.99 -1.64
CA VAL A 45 2.79 -7.98 -2.68
C VAL A 45 1.71 -7.47 -3.63
N ALA A 46 1.91 -7.71 -4.92
CA ALA A 46 0.92 -7.49 -5.96
C ALA A 46 0.80 -8.72 -6.85
N ILE A 47 -0.39 -8.88 -7.43
CA ILE A 47 -0.71 -9.99 -8.34
C ILE A 47 -1.35 -9.40 -9.60
N ALA A 48 -0.87 -9.80 -10.77
CA ALA A 48 -1.47 -9.47 -12.06
C ALA A 48 -1.37 -10.68 -12.99
N GLY A 49 -2.53 -11.24 -13.36
CA GLY A 49 -2.60 -12.48 -14.13
C GLY A 49 -1.87 -13.65 -13.47
N GLN A 50 -0.84 -14.17 -14.13
CA GLN A 50 -0.01 -15.28 -13.61
C GLN A 50 1.18 -14.81 -12.78
N ASN A 51 1.41 -13.50 -12.67
CA ASN A 51 2.60 -12.95 -12.06
C ASN A 51 2.30 -12.49 -10.62
N VAL A 52 3.20 -12.83 -9.70
CA VAL A 52 3.23 -12.35 -8.32
C VAL A 52 4.54 -11.59 -8.14
N VAL A 53 4.45 -10.34 -7.70
CA VAL A 53 5.60 -9.49 -7.42
C VAL A 53 5.60 -9.14 -5.94
N ILE A 54 6.71 -9.42 -5.27
CA ILE A 54 7.00 -8.95 -3.92
C ILE A 54 8.06 -7.86 -4.02
N THR A 55 7.84 -6.73 -3.35
CA THR A 55 8.84 -5.68 -3.21
C THR A 55 9.27 -5.55 -1.76
N ALA A 56 10.55 -5.30 -1.50
CA ALA A 56 11.09 -5.11 -0.15
C ALA A 56 12.30 -4.16 -0.15
N VAL A 57 12.56 -3.49 0.98
CA VAL A 57 13.63 -2.50 1.11
C VAL A 57 14.61 -2.93 2.21
N ASN A 58 15.90 -2.76 1.97
CA ASN A 58 16.93 -2.91 3.01
C ASN A 58 17.21 -1.56 3.72
N ARG A 59 17.89 -1.59 4.85
CA ARG A 59 18.23 -0.38 5.63
C ARG A 59 19.11 0.62 4.88
N GLU A 60 19.86 0.17 3.89
CA GLU A 60 20.67 1.04 3.04
C GLU A 60 19.77 1.96 2.16
N GLY A 61 18.56 1.53 1.85
CA GLY A 61 17.62 2.24 1.00
C GLY A 61 17.59 1.72 -0.44
N ASP A 62 17.99 0.47 -0.66
CA ASP A 62 17.78 -0.24 -1.91
C ASP A 62 16.47 -1.02 -1.87
N LEU A 63 15.66 -0.80 -2.90
CA LEU A 63 14.35 -1.41 -3.13
C LEU A 63 14.50 -2.56 -4.12
N PHE A 64 14.07 -3.74 -3.73
CA PHE A 64 14.18 -4.97 -4.53
C PHE A 64 12.81 -5.51 -4.91
N ALA A 65 12.73 -6.14 -6.08
CA ALA A 65 11.62 -6.99 -6.52
C ALA A 65 12.04 -8.47 -6.52
N TYR A 66 11.08 -9.32 -6.18
CA TYR A 66 11.13 -10.77 -6.29
C TYR A 66 9.86 -11.22 -7.01
N SER A 67 10.03 -11.98 -8.09
CA SER A 67 8.93 -12.26 -9.02
C SER A 67 8.71 -13.76 -9.14
N MET A 68 7.46 -14.18 -9.20
CA MET A 68 7.08 -15.58 -9.37
C MET A 68 5.96 -15.69 -10.40
N ASN A 69 6.14 -16.58 -11.37
CA ASN A 69 5.05 -17.07 -12.20
C ASN A 69 4.30 -18.19 -11.46
N ARG A 70 2.97 -18.08 -11.35
CA ARG A 70 2.13 -19.01 -10.57
C ARG A 70 2.08 -20.43 -11.14
N THR A 71 2.42 -20.61 -12.41
CA THR A 71 2.55 -21.93 -13.05
C THR A 71 3.84 -22.62 -12.63
N THR A 72 4.97 -21.90 -12.64
CA THR A 72 6.28 -22.49 -12.30
C THR A 72 6.53 -22.54 -10.79
N ARG A 73 5.92 -21.62 -10.04
CA ARG A 73 6.06 -21.46 -8.58
C ARG A 73 7.51 -21.32 -8.10
N LYS A 74 8.38 -20.78 -8.96
CA LYS A 74 9.78 -20.47 -8.63
C LYS A 74 9.94 -18.96 -8.51
N TRP A 75 10.56 -18.52 -7.42
CA TRP A 75 10.93 -17.14 -7.21
C TRP A 75 12.18 -16.78 -8.03
N SER A 76 12.19 -15.58 -8.59
CA SER A 76 13.36 -15.01 -9.24
C SER A 76 14.43 -14.63 -8.21
N PRO A 77 15.69 -14.46 -8.65
CA PRO A 77 16.66 -13.66 -7.92
C PRO A 77 16.13 -12.23 -7.68
N ALA A 78 16.73 -11.53 -6.72
CA ALA A 78 16.40 -10.14 -6.44
C ALA A 78 16.77 -9.24 -7.63
N VAL A 79 15.88 -8.32 -7.97
CA VAL A 79 16.12 -7.25 -8.95
C VAL A 79 16.03 -5.91 -8.22
N ARG A 80 17.09 -5.10 -8.23
CA ARG A 80 17.02 -3.75 -7.68
C ARG A 80 16.16 -2.86 -8.58
N ILE A 81 15.18 -2.19 -7.99
CA ILE A 81 14.21 -1.33 -8.68
C ILE A 81 14.76 0.10 -8.79
N ASN A 82 15.36 0.61 -7.72
CA ASN A 82 15.92 1.96 -7.72
C ASN A 82 17.19 2.02 -8.58
N ASP A 83 17.21 2.95 -9.54
CA ASP A 83 18.34 3.16 -10.45
C ASP A 83 19.51 3.89 -9.77
N VAL A 84 19.21 4.76 -8.81
CA VAL A 84 20.17 5.35 -7.88
C VAL A 84 20.19 4.54 -6.59
N PRO A 85 21.35 4.01 -6.15
CA PRO A 85 21.45 3.23 -4.90
C PRO A 85 21.15 4.07 -3.66
N ALA A 86 20.67 3.41 -2.60
CA ALA A 86 20.57 3.95 -1.24
C ALA A 86 19.68 5.21 -1.11
N VAL A 87 18.62 5.32 -1.94
CA VAL A 87 17.72 6.50 -1.95
C VAL A 87 16.38 6.27 -1.26
N ALA A 88 15.94 5.03 -1.06
CA ALA A 88 14.66 4.70 -0.43
C ALA A 88 14.78 4.45 1.10
N LYS A 89 15.53 5.31 1.80
CA LYS A 89 15.97 5.04 3.19
C LYS A 89 14.85 4.96 4.22
N GLU A 90 13.75 5.66 3.96
CA GLU A 90 12.56 5.67 4.79
C GLU A 90 11.83 4.32 4.74
N GLY A 91 12.02 3.54 3.68
CA GLY A 91 11.44 2.20 3.49
C GLY A 91 9.94 2.17 3.18
N PHE A 92 9.28 3.33 3.05
CA PHE A 92 7.88 3.38 2.66
C PHE A 92 7.71 3.22 1.15
N GLN A 93 7.14 2.09 0.76
CA GLN A 93 6.95 1.69 -0.63
C GLN A 93 5.62 0.95 -0.83
N SER A 94 5.17 0.88 -2.07
CA SER A 94 3.94 0.17 -2.46
C SER A 94 4.07 -0.34 -3.89
N VAL A 95 3.49 -1.51 -4.15
CA VAL A 95 3.40 -2.10 -5.49
C VAL A 95 1.94 -2.44 -5.82
N SER A 96 1.55 -2.28 -7.08
CA SER A 96 0.24 -2.68 -7.61
C SER A 96 0.39 -3.31 -8.99
N GLY A 97 -0.36 -4.38 -9.23
CA GLY A 97 -0.60 -4.89 -10.56
C GLY A 97 -1.61 -4.01 -11.28
N ALA A 98 -1.43 -3.78 -12.58
CA ALA A 98 -2.32 -2.98 -13.41
C ALA A 98 -3.08 -3.84 -14.42
N SER A 99 -2.35 -4.69 -15.14
CA SER A 99 -2.82 -5.67 -16.13
C SER A 99 -1.83 -6.84 -16.16
N ASP A 100 -2.11 -7.92 -16.90
CA ASP A 100 -1.22 -9.09 -16.91
C ASP A 100 0.22 -8.71 -17.28
N GLY A 101 1.17 -9.04 -16.40
CA GLY A 101 2.59 -8.68 -16.54
C GLY A 101 2.94 -7.23 -16.23
N THR A 102 1.97 -6.31 -16.07
CA THR A 102 2.24 -4.89 -15.80
C THR A 102 2.07 -4.55 -14.32
N PHE A 103 3.11 -3.97 -13.73
CA PHE A 103 3.17 -3.56 -12.32
C PHE A 103 3.72 -2.14 -12.19
N HIS A 104 3.16 -1.38 -11.25
CA HIS A 104 3.72 -0.09 -10.83
C HIS A 104 4.17 -0.18 -9.38
N THR A 105 5.32 0.42 -9.09
CA THR A 105 5.83 0.58 -7.74
C THR A 105 6.13 2.05 -7.48
N VAL A 106 5.90 2.49 -6.23
CA VAL A 106 6.18 3.83 -5.76
C VAL A 106 6.84 3.80 -4.38
N TRP A 107 7.70 4.76 -4.11
CA TRP A 107 8.39 4.87 -2.83
C TRP A 107 8.73 6.33 -2.48
N LEU A 108 9.07 6.54 -1.21
CA LEU A 108 9.73 7.77 -0.74
C LEU A 108 11.21 7.72 -1.10
N ASP A 109 11.69 8.76 -1.78
CA ASP A 109 13.01 8.77 -2.41
C ASP A 109 13.78 10.07 -2.09
N LEU A 110 15.03 9.90 -1.66
CA LEU A 110 15.96 10.96 -1.23
C LEU A 110 16.94 11.41 -2.33
N ARG A 111 16.74 11.01 -3.59
CA ARG A 111 17.63 11.39 -4.70
C ARG A 111 17.90 12.88 -4.75
N ASP A 112 19.05 13.23 -5.29
CA ASP A 112 19.54 14.60 -5.47
C ASP A 112 19.83 15.33 -4.15
N ASP A 113 18.83 16.00 -3.55
CA ASP A 113 19.01 16.96 -2.45
C ASP A 113 18.69 16.40 -1.05
N LYS A 114 18.53 15.08 -0.92
CA LYS A 114 18.19 14.39 0.35
C LYS A 114 16.90 14.88 1.00
N ARG A 115 15.96 15.39 0.20
CA ARG A 115 14.57 15.64 0.61
C ARG A 115 13.64 14.65 -0.07
N ASN A 116 12.57 14.23 0.59
CA ASN A 116 11.71 13.17 0.08
C ASN A 116 10.87 13.63 -1.13
N LYS A 117 10.89 12.82 -2.19
CA LYS A 117 9.99 12.88 -3.35
C LYS A 117 9.08 11.66 -3.38
N ILE A 118 8.06 11.72 -4.23
CA ILE A 118 7.35 10.54 -4.69
C ILE A 118 7.96 10.10 -6.00
N VAL A 119 8.53 8.90 -6.02
CA VAL A 119 9.16 8.31 -7.20
C VAL A 119 8.49 6.99 -7.52
N GLY A 120 8.42 6.65 -8.81
CA GLY A 120 7.91 5.36 -9.24
C GLY A 120 8.65 4.77 -10.42
N ALA A 121 8.39 3.50 -10.66
CA ALA A 121 8.85 2.73 -11.81
C ALA A 121 7.75 1.75 -12.25
N THR A 122 7.81 1.34 -13.51
CA THR A 122 6.88 0.41 -14.12
C THR A 122 7.62 -0.83 -14.62
N SER A 123 7.05 -2.01 -14.37
CA SER A 123 7.48 -3.26 -14.99
C SER A 123 6.40 -3.70 -15.99
N HIS A 124 6.84 -4.21 -17.13
CA HIS A 124 5.97 -4.79 -18.17
C HIS A 124 6.22 -6.29 -18.40
N ASP A 125 7.06 -6.91 -17.57
CA ASP A 125 7.51 -8.30 -17.71
C ASP A 125 7.29 -9.10 -16.42
N GLY A 126 6.30 -8.74 -15.62
CA GLY A 126 5.97 -9.47 -14.39
C GLY A 126 6.92 -9.20 -13.23
N GLY A 127 7.59 -8.04 -13.22
CA GLY A 127 8.51 -7.61 -12.18
C GLY A 127 9.95 -8.09 -12.36
N HIS A 128 10.33 -8.57 -13.55
CA HIS A 128 11.69 -9.04 -13.84
C HIS A 128 12.63 -7.90 -14.26
N SER A 129 12.09 -6.81 -14.80
CA SER A 129 12.78 -5.55 -15.04
C SER A 129 11.86 -4.36 -14.76
N TRP A 130 12.46 -3.19 -14.56
CA TRP A 130 11.76 -1.96 -14.21
C TRP A 130 12.26 -0.82 -15.10
N SER A 131 11.34 0.07 -15.47
CA SER A 131 11.65 1.30 -16.21
C SER A 131 12.62 2.19 -15.42
N PRO A 132 13.30 3.13 -16.10
CA PRO A 132 13.97 4.23 -15.41
C PRO A 132 13.04 4.88 -14.39
N ASN A 133 13.58 5.23 -13.23
CA ASN A 133 12.77 5.78 -12.16
C ASN A 133 12.34 7.20 -12.53
N LYS A 134 11.06 7.50 -12.31
CA LYS A 134 10.49 8.80 -12.59
C LYS A 134 10.03 9.48 -11.30
N VAL A 135 10.43 10.73 -11.11
CA VAL A 135 9.83 11.56 -10.07
C VAL A 135 8.40 11.90 -10.47
N ILE A 136 7.45 11.41 -9.68
CA ILE A 136 6.01 11.62 -9.85
C ILE A 136 5.62 12.97 -9.23
N TYR A 137 6.23 13.33 -8.11
CA TYR A 137 5.89 14.55 -7.39
C TYR A 137 7.08 15.15 -6.64
N TYR A 138 7.25 16.46 -6.82
CA TYR A 138 8.06 17.33 -5.97
C TYR A 138 7.15 18.17 -5.10
N SER A 139 7.43 18.24 -3.80
CA SER A 139 6.75 19.20 -2.94
C SER A 139 7.27 20.61 -3.21
N PRO A 140 6.38 21.60 -3.43
CA PRO A 140 6.76 23.01 -3.50
C PRO A 140 7.59 23.50 -2.31
N ASP A 141 7.36 22.95 -1.11
CA ASP A 141 8.12 23.30 0.10
C ASP A 141 9.39 22.42 0.26
N GLY A 142 9.75 21.67 -0.78
CA GLY A 142 10.99 20.91 -0.88
C GLY A 142 10.91 19.46 -0.46
N THR A 143 9.98 19.06 0.42
CA THR A 143 9.83 17.65 0.85
C THR A 143 8.38 17.23 1.02
N VAL A 144 8.07 15.98 0.68
CA VAL A 144 6.86 15.32 1.17
C VAL A 144 7.05 14.82 2.61
N CYS A 145 6.01 14.25 3.21
CA CYS A 145 6.11 13.66 4.55
C CYS A 145 7.00 12.41 4.54
N GLU A 146 8.15 12.47 5.21
CA GLU A 146 9.15 11.39 5.30
C GLU A 146 8.70 10.11 6.03
N CYS A 147 7.60 10.17 6.77
CA CYS A 147 7.26 9.13 7.73
C CYS A 147 5.89 8.48 7.51
N CYS A 148 5.25 8.77 6.37
CA CYS A 148 3.94 8.24 6.04
C CYS A 148 4.02 7.27 4.88
N ARG A 149 3.26 6.18 4.99
CA ARG A 149 3.10 5.22 3.90
C ARG A 149 2.59 5.92 2.64
N VAL A 150 3.26 5.64 1.52
CA VAL A 150 2.77 5.88 0.17
C VAL A 150 1.99 4.66 -0.32
N THR A 151 0.95 4.88 -1.10
CA THR A 151 0.13 3.80 -1.67
C THR A 151 -0.03 4.02 -3.16
N VAL A 152 0.23 2.98 -3.95
CA VAL A 152 -0.16 2.92 -5.37
C VAL A 152 -1.27 1.89 -5.55
N LYS A 153 -2.28 2.23 -6.34
CA LYS A 153 -3.18 1.26 -6.97
C LYS A 153 -3.32 1.57 -8.44
N ALA A 154 -3.34 0.51 -9.23
CA ALA A 154 -3.47 0.59 -10.66
C ALA A 154 -4.52 -0.40 -11.18
N ARG A 155 -5.13 -0.05 -12.30
CA ARG A 155 -6.01 -0.91 -13.09
C ARG A 155 -5.94 -0.44 -14.54
N ASN A 156 -5.52 -1.32 -15.45
CA ASN A 156 -5.25 -0.95 -16.84
C ASN A 156 -4.29 0.25 -16.91
N ASN A 157 -4.70 1.36 -17.52
CA ASN A 157 -3.88 2.57 -17.65
C ASN A 157 -4.04 3.55 -16.48
N ASP A 158 -5.01 3.33 -15.60
CA ASP A 158 -5.22 4.20 -14.44
C ASP A 158 -4.23 3.83 -13.33
N VAL A 159 -3.41 4.79 -12.93
CA VAL A 159 -2.46 4.66 -11.82
C VAL A 159 -2.68 5.80 -10.83
N TYR A 160 -3.07 5.44 -9.61
CA TYR A 160 -3.32 6.37 -8.52
C TYR A 160 -2.25 6.22 -7.44
N VAL A 161 -1.64 7.33 -7.07
CA VAL A 161 -0.59 7.40 -6.04
C VAL A 161 -1.03 8.35 -4.94
N GLN A 162 -1.32 7.78 -3.77
CA GLN A 162 -1.71 8.54 -2.58
C GLN A 162 -0.52 8.68 -1.64
N PHE A 163 -0.28 9.91 -1.19
CA PHE A 163 0.83 10.23 -0.28
C PHE A 163 0.48 11.41 0.62
N ARG A 164 1.18 11.53 1.74
CA ARG A 164 1.07 12.70 2.63
C ARG A 164 2.14 13.71 2.27
N ASN A 165 1.76 14.96 2.08
CA ASN A 165 2.70 16.03 1.79
C ASN A 165 3.03 16.84 3.05
N TRP A 166 4.05 17.69 2.96
CA TRP A 166 4.34 18.71 3.95
C TRP A 166 4.32 20.08 3.25
N LEU A 167 3.29 20.89 3.54
CA LEU A 167 3.08 22.19 2.90
C LEU A 167 2.58 23.23 3.92
N GLY A 168 3.27 24.36 4.04
CA GLY A 168 2.91 25.43 4.96
C GLY A 168 2.79 24.97 6.43
N GLY A 169 3.58 23.96 6.82
CA GLY A 169 3.51 23.31 8.14
C GLY A 169 2.33 22.33 8.32
N SER A 170 1.57 22.06 7.25
CA SER A 170 0.43 21.13 7.24
C SER A 170 0.82 19.80 6.63
N ARG A 171 0.26 18.71 7.18
CA ARG A 171 0.51 17.35 6.71
C ARG A 171 -0.75 16.72 6.13
N ASP A 172 -1.15 17.21 4.96
CA ASP A 172 -2.38 16.78 4.27
C ASP A 172 -2.11 15.67 3.24
N LEU A 173 -3.15 14.92 2.87
CA LEU A 173 -3.06 13.88 1.85
C LEU A 173 -3.25 14.45 0.45
N TYR A 174 -2.52 13.90 -0.50
CA TYR A 174 -2.57 14.23 -1.91
C TYR A 174 -2.70 12.95 -2.73
N LEU A 175 -3.25 13.11 -3.94
CA LEU A 175 -3.43 12.05 -4.92
C LEU A 175 -2.85 12.51 -6.26
N ALA A 176 -1.87 11.78 -6.78
CA ALA A 176 -1.46 11.89 -8.17
C ALA A 176 -2.17 10.82 -9.00
N HIS A 177 -2.56 11.16 -10.23
CA HIS A 177 -3.28 10.27 -11.15
C HIS A 177 -2.63 10.32 -12.53
N SER A 178 -2.38 9.14 -13.08
CA SER A 178 -1.99 8.91 -14.46
C SER A 178 -3.11 8.14 -15.16
N THR A 179 -3.42 8.53 -16.39
CA THR A 179 -4.37 7.86 -17.29
C THR A 179 -3.69 7.15 -18.46
N ASP A 180 -2.35 7.15 -18.47
CA ASP A 180 -1.50 6.64 -19.56
C ASP A 180 -0.50 5.58 -19.06
N GLY A 181 -0.87 4.82 -18.03
CA GLY A 181 -0.07 3.69 -17.54
C GLY A 181 1.19 4.13 -16.77
N GLY A 182 1.12 5.26 -16.07
CA GLY A 182 2.22 5.81 -15.29
C GLY A 182 3.26 6.57 -16.11
N LEU A 183 3.02 6.81 -17.41
CA LEU A 183 3.92 7.57 -18.27
C LEU A 183 3.93 9.04 -17.88
N THR A 184 2.78 9.67 -17.64
CA THR A 184 2.63 11.04 -17.15
C THR A 184 1.63 11.10 -16.01
N TYR A 185 1.77 12.10 -15.14
CA TYR A 185 0.85 12.34 -14.03
C TYR A 185 0.32 13.76 -14.09
N ALA A 186 -0.98 13.92 -13.87
CA ALA A 186 -1.58 15.23 -13.65
C ALA A 186 -1.04 15.86 -12.34
N PRO A 187 -1.17 17.19 -12.17
CA PRO A 187 -0.84 17.85 -10.91
C PRO A 187 -1.53 17.16 -9.72
N ALA A 188 -0.76 16.90 -8.65
CA ALA A 188 -1.29 16.20 -7.49
C ALA A 188 -2.41 17.01 -6.82
N GLN A 189 -3.56 16.37 -6.64
CA GLN A 189 -4.73 16.97 -6.03
C GLN A 189 -4.71 16.77 -4.51
N LYS A 190 -5.00 17.82 -3.73
CA LYS A 190 -5.25 17.69 -2.28
C LYS A 190 -6.53 16.89 -2.05
N LEU A 191 -6.49 15.91 -1.16
CA LEU A 191 -7.66 15.14 -0.74
C LEU A 191 -8.38 15.85 0.42
N GLY A 192 -9.70 15.99 0.28
CA GLY A 192 -10.54 16.65 1.26
C GLY A 192 -10.27 18.16 1.39
N THR A 193 -10.99 18.81 2.31
CA THR A 193 -10.95 20.28 2.46
C THR A 193 -10.21 20.72 3.72
N GLY A 194 -10.27 19.96 4.81
CA GLY A 194 -9.59 20.33 6.04
C GLY A 194 -8.07 20.18 5.96
N THR A 195 -7.38 20.63 7.01
CA THR A 195 -5.93 20.66 7.08
C THR A 195 -5.42 20.20 8.43
N TRP A 196 -4.24 19.57 8.47
CA TRP A 196 -3.62 19.13 9.71
C TRP A 196 -2.27 19.80 9.95
N LYS A 197 -2.28 20.91 10.69
CA LYS A 197 -1.03 21.55 11.15
C LYS A 197 -0.44 20.75 12.30
N VAL A 198 0.61 19.99 12.02
CA VAL A 198 1.24 19.12 13.01
C VAL A 198 2.75 19.10 12.83
N LYS A 199 3.45 19.51 13.89
CA LYS A 199 4.92 19.43 14.01
C LYS A 199 5.36 18.07 14.61
N ALA A 200 4.68 17.01 14.22
CA ALA A 200 4.96 15.64 14.64
C ALA A 200 4.73 14.70 13.46
N CYS A 201 5.30 13.50 13.55
CA CYS A 201 5.05 12.45 12.58
C CYS A 201 3.77 11.67 12.94
N PRO A 202 2.72 11.68 12.10
CA PRO A 202 1.52 10.90 12.37
C PRO A 202 1.72 9.39 12.17
N MET A 203 2.79 8.98 11.48
CA MET A 203 3.10 7.58 11.11
C MET A 203 1.90 6.87 10.46
N ASP A 204 1.10 7.59 9.68
CA ASP A 204 -0.17 7.09 9.16
C ASP A 204 -0.40 7.63 7.75
N GLY A 205 -0.35 6.72 6.79
CA GLY A 205 -0.61 6.99 5.39
C GLY A 205 -2.10 6.96 5.09
N GLY A 206 -2.41 6.69 3.83
CA GLY A 206 -3.76 6.37 3.43
C GLY A 206 -3.77 5.26 2.39
N ALA A 207 -4.95 4.86 1.96
CA ALA A 207 -5.13 3.83 0.95
C ALA A 207 -6.17 4.27 -0.08
N VAL A 208 -6.01 3.77 -1.29
CA VAL A 208 -6.91 4.01 -2.42
C VAL A 208 -7.39 2.68 -2.95
N VAL A 209 -8.60 2.65 -3.51
CA VAL A 209 -9.09 1.57 -4.37
C VAL A 209 -9.53 2.14 -5.71
N VAL A 210 -9.24 1.40 -6.78
CA VAL A 210 -9.59 1.77 -8.15
C VAL A 210 -10.72 0.84 -8.61
N PRO A 211 -11.96 1.34 -8.70
CA PRO A 211 -13.08 0.51 -9.11
C PRO A 211 -12.97 0.13 -10.59
N LYS A 212 -13.76 -0.86 -11.02
CA LYS A 212 -13.89 -1.18 -12.45
C LYS A 212 -14.49 -0.04 -13.27
N THR A 213 -15.42 0.70 -12.66
CA THR A 213 -16.13 1.83 -13.23
C THR A 213 -16.32 2.90 -12.16
N GLY A 214 -16.33 4.18 -12.56
CA GLY A 214 -16.51 5.30 -11.64
C GLY A 214 -15.22 5.84 -11.03
N LYS A 215 -15.36 6.70 -10.02
CA LYS A 215 -14.25 7.40 -9.37
C LYS A 215 -13.57 6.52 -8.30
N PRO A 216 -12.26 6.66 -8.07
CA PRO A 216 -11.58 5.98 -6.97
C PRO A 216 -12.15 6.40 -5.61
N LEU A 217 -11.98 5.54 -4.62
CA LEU A 217 -12.24 5.86 -3.21
C LEU A 217 -10.92 5.86 -2.45
N THR A 218 -10.71 6.89 -1.64
CA THR A 218 -9.51 7.06 -0.81
C THR A 218 -9.89 7.06 0.67
N VAL A 219 -8.97 6.61 1.52
CA VAL A 219 -9.07 6.69 2.98
C VAL A 219 -7.81 7.27 3.58
N TRP A 220 -7.94 7.97 4.70
CA TRP A 220 -6.81 8.45 5.47
C TRP A 220 -7.23 8.85 6.88
N ARG A 221 -6.23 9.20 7.69
CA ARG A 221 -6.40 9.80 9.00
C ARG A 221 -6.02 11.29 8.99
N ARG A 222 -6.84 12.10 9.67
CA ARG A 222 -6.48 13.45 10.14
C ARG A 222 -6.81 13.53 11.63
N GLU A 223 -5.83 13.94 12.44
CA GLU A 223 -5.95 13.94 13.90
C GLU A 223 -6.33 12.56 14.43
N ASN A 224 -7.45 12.41 15.14
CA ASN A 224 -7.95 11.09 15.54
C ASN A 224 -9.04 10.54 14.61
N THR A 225 -9.44 11.31 13.58
CA THR A 225 -10.57 10.96 12.72
C THR A 225 -10.10 10.27 11.44
N LEU A 226 -10.79 9.20 11.10
CA LEU A 226 -10.61 8.44 9.88
C LEU A 226 -11.65 8.87 8.86
N TYR A 227 -11.21 9.10 7.63
CA TYR A 227 -12.02 9.63 6.55
C TYR A 227 -12.03 8.69 5.35
N THR A 228 -13.17 8.68 4.65
CA THR A 228 -13.28 8.29 3.24
C THR A 228 -13.48 9.52 2.39
N CYS A 229 -12.98 9.50 1.16
CA CYS A 229 -13.27 10.56 0.19
C CYS A 229 -13.16 10.06 -1.24
N VAL A 230 -14.14 10.48 -2.04
CA VAL A 230 -14.04 10.46 -3.49
C VAL A 230 -13.28 11.71 -3.92
N PRO A 231 -12.16 11.61 -4.66
CA PRO A 231 -11.39 12.79 -5.03
C PRO A 231 -12.23 13.86 -5.72
N GLY A 232 -12.10 15.09 -5.23
CA GLY A 232 -12.88 16.25 -5.68
C GLY A 232 -14.11 16.54 -4.82
N GLU A 233 -14.52 15.61 -3.97
CA GLU A 233 -15.66 15.76 -3.07
C GLU A 233 -15.22 16.08 -1.63
N PRO A 234 -16.13 16.54 -0.75
CA PRO A 234 -15.86 16.63 0.68
C PRO A 234 -15.57 15.27 1.32
N GLU A 235 -14.61 15.26 2.24
CA GLU A 235 -14.25 14.10 3.06
C GLU A 235 -15.37 13.72 4.05
N GLN A 236 -15.62 12.42 4.21
CA GLN A 236 -16.65 11.89 5.11
C GLN A 236 -15.98 11.15 6.27
N ALA A 237 -16.32 11.54 7.51
CA ALA A 237 -15.82 10.85 8.70
C ALA A 237 -16.45 9.46 8.82
N VAL A 238 -15.63 8.46 9.17
CA VAL A 238 -16.07 7.06 9.26
C VAL A 238 -15.91 6.50 10.67
N ALA A 239 -14.79 6.78 11.31
CA ALA A 239 -14.44 6.26 12.63
C ALA A 239 -13.31 7.10 13.24
N THR A 240 -12.86 6.70 14.43
CA THR A 240 -11.62 7.19 15.03
C THR A 240 -10.57 6.08 15.07
N GLY A 241 -9.30 6.45 15.18
CA GLY A 241 -8.19 5.50 15.27
C GLY A 241 -7.05 5.80 14.30
N ARG A 242 -6.34 4.74 13.90
CA ARG A 242 -5.10 4.80 13.12
C ARG A 242 -4.99 3.65 12.12
N ASN A 243 -4.00 3.77 11.24
CA ASN A 243 -3.55 2.74 10.32
C ASN A 243 -4.65 2.24 9.37
N ILE A 244 -5.60 3.12 9.03
CA ILE A 244 -6.74 2.76 8.17
C ILE A 244 -6.27 2.20 6.83
N THR A 245 -6.90 1.12 6.40
CA THR A 245 -6.68 0.48 5.11
C THR A 245 -8.00 0.20 4.42
N LEU A 246 -7.94 -0.02 3.10
CA LEU A 246 -9.09 -0.13 2.22
C LEU A 246 -8.86 -1.24 1.21
N ALA A 247 -9.90 -2.05 0.99
CA ALA A 247 -9.95 -3.06 -0.06
C ALA A 247 -11.38 -3.18 -0.63
N GLY A 248 -11.55 -4.02 -1.65
CA GLY A 248 -12.83 -4.23 -2.32
C GLY A 248 -13.08 -3.23 -3.45
N GLU A 249 -14.36 -3.13 -3.86
CA GLU A 249 -14.81 -2.18 -4.88
C GLU A 249 -15.33 -0.90 -4.20
N ALA A 250 -15.28 0.24 -4.90
CA ALA A 250 -15.70 1.53 -4.33
C ALA A 250 -17.18 1.56 -3.91
N THR A 251 -18.03 0.73 -4.51
CA THR A 251 -19.45 0.59 -4.18
C THR A 251 -19.73 -0.29 -2.96
N ALA A 252 -18.77 -1.12 -2.56
CA ALA A 252 -18.84 -1.98 -1.38
C ALA A 252 -17.47 -1.98 -0.67
N PRO A 253 -17.04 -0.81 -0.15
CA PRO A 253 -15.72 -0.66 0.42
C PRO A 253 -15.57 -1.46 1.71
N VAL A 254 -14.41 -2.09 1.88
CA VAL A 254 -14.05 -2.75 3.13
C VAL A 254 -12.94 -1.94 3.78
N LEU A 255 -13.20 -1.44 4.98
CA LEU A 255 -12.27 -0.66 5.78
C LEU A 255 -11.82 -1.46 6.99
N ALA A 256 -10.54 -1.34 7.36
CA ALA A 256 -10.05 -1.83 8.63
C ALA A 256 -9.06 -0.82 9.22
N TRP A 257 -9.05 -0.71 10.54
CA TRP A 257 -8.20 0.20 11.28
C TRP A 257 -7.92 -0.37 12.66
N ASP A 258 -6.98 0.23 13.39
CA ASP A 258 -6.80 -0.05 14.80
C ASP A 258 -7.09 1.18 15.66
N GLU A 259 -7.63 0.92 16.84
CA GLU A 259 -7.86 1.92 17.87
C GLU A 259 -7.65 1.27 19.24
N ASN A 260 -6.77 1.87 20.04
CA ASN A 260 -6.47 1.42 21.41
C ASN A 260 -6.15 -0.09 21.51
N GLY A 261 -5.35 -0.61 20.56
CA GLY A 261 -4.94 -2.02 20.53
C GLY A 261 -6.05 -2.98 20.10
N THR A 262 -7.12 -2.49 19.49
CA THR A 262 -8.20 -3.29 18.92
C THR A 262 -8.29 -3.06 17.43
N VAL A 263 -8.36 -4.14 16.66
CA VAL A 263 -8.58 -4.10 15.21
C VAL A 263 -10.07 -4.14 14.92
N TRP A 264 -10.50 -3.19 14.11
CA TRP A 264 -11.87 -3.01 13.67
C TRP A 264 -12.01 -3.23 12.17
N ILE A 265 -13.20 -3.62 11.74
CA ILE A 265 -13.59 -3.73 10.33
C ILE A 265 -14.95 -3.08 10.10
N LYS A 266 -15.13 -2.45 8.95
CA LYS A 266 -16.42 -1.97 8.44
C LYS A 266 -16.58 -2.42 6.99
N ILE A 267 -17.72 -3.04 6.67
CA ILE A 267 -18.03 -3.54 5.32
C ILE A 267 -19.21 -2.72 4.79
N GLY A 268 -18.99 -1.94 3.73
CA GLY A 268 -20.03 -1.10 3.13
C GLY A 268 -20.73 -0.20 4.16
N GLY A 269 -22.05 -0.30 4.21
CA GLY A 269 -22.91 0.47 5.13
C GLY A 269 -22.92 -0.03 6.58
N ASP A 270 -22.43 -1.24 6.85
CA ASP A 270 -22.59 -1.93 8.15
C ASP A 270 -21.94 -1.18 9.31
N LEU A 271 -22.39 -1.43 10.55
CA LEU A 271 -21.70 -0.91 11.73
C LEU A 271 -20.29 -1.53 11.87
N PRO A 272 -19.30 -0.78 12.39
CA PRO A 272 -17.99 -1.33 12.73
C PRO A 272 -18.09 -2.56 13.64
N ALA A 273 -17.28 -3.58 13.36
CA ALA A 273 -17.17 -4.80 14.14
C ALA A 273 -15.72 -5.02 14.61
N VAL A 274 -15.56 -5.58 15.81
CA VAL A 274 -14.25 -5.98 16.35
C VAL A 274 -13.78 -7.27 15.67
N LEU A 275 -12.51 -7.30 15.28
CA LEU A 275 -11.83 -8.51 14.80
C LEU A 275 -10.95 -9.16 15.87
N GLY A 276 -10.31 -8.36 16.73
CA GLY A 276 -9.46 -8.86 17.79
C GLY A 276 -8.50 -7.81 18.34
N LYS A 277 -7.63 -8.23 19.26
CA LYS A 277 -6.54 -7.40 19.78
C LYS A 277 -5.38 -7.33 18.78
N GLY A 278 -4.74 -6.18 18.67
CA GLY A 278 -3.58 -5.94 17.83
C GLY A 278 -3.66 -4.64 17.06
N GLN A 279 -2.85 -4.53 16.00
CA GLN A 279 -2.66 -3.29 15.25
C GLN A 279 -2.24 -3.54 13.80
N MET A 280 -2.20 -2.46 13.02
CA MET A 280 -1.70 -2.43 11.65
C MET A 280 -2.42 -3.41 10.69
N PRO A 281 -3.76 -3.34 10.59
CA PRO A 281 -4.49 -4.25 9.71
C PRO A 281 -4.11 -4.07 8.24
N SER A 282 -4.23 -5.17 7.51
CA SER A 282 -4.12 -5.30 6.06
C SER A 282 -5.30 -6.11 5.54
N LEU A 283 -5.88 -5.68 4.42
CA LEU A 283 -7.10 -6.26 3.86
C LEU A 283 -6.88 -6.84 2.46
N ALA A 284 -7.58 -7.94 2.18
CA ALA A 284 -7.77 -8.47 0.84
C ALA A 284 -9.20 -9.01 0.68
N VAL A 285 -9.72 -8.91 -0.54
CA VAL A 285 -11.05 -9.45 -0.91
C VAL A 285 -10.86 -10.49 -2.02
N ALA A 286 -11.41 -11.69 -1.83
CA ALA A 286 -11.42 -12.75 -2.84
C ALA A 286 -12.83 -13.35 -2.95
N GLY A 287 -13.46 -13.12 -4.10
CA GLY A 287 -14.87 -13.47 -4.29
C GLY A 287 -15.75 -12.81 -3.24
N LYS A 288 -16.49 -13.61 -2.48
CA LYS A 288 -17.38 -13.16 -1.40
C LYS A 288 -16.74 -13.21 0.00
N THR A 289 -15.42 -13.28 0.08
CA THR A 289 -14.72 -13.36 1.37
C THR A 289 -13.74 -12.22 1.52
N VAL A 290 -13.83 -11.55 2.66
CA VAL A 290 -12.86 -10.59 3.16
C VAL A 290 -11.89 -11.33 4.07
N VAL A 291 -10.60 -11.12 3.86
CA VAL A 291 -9.53 -11.54 4.78
C VAL A 291 -8.88 -10.29 5.36
N CYS A 292 -8.81 -10.23 6.68
CA CYS A 292 -8.05 -9.22 7.40
C CYS A 292 -6.92 -9.90 8.17
N ALA A 293 -5.70 -9.40 8.00
CA ALA A 293 -4.53 -9.83 8.76
C ALA A 293 -3.95 -8.64 9.52
N TRP A 294 -3.45 -8.87 10.73
CA TRP A 294 -2.90 -7.83 11.61
C TRP A 294 -1.83 -8.39 12.54
N GLU A 295 -1.10 -7.52 13.24
CA GLU A 295 -0.05 -7.93 14.17
C GLU A 295 -0.56 -7.89 15.63
N SER A 296 -0.28 -8.94 16.40
CA SER A 296 -0.46 -8.98 17.86
C SER A 296 0.67 -9.79 18.49
N ASP A 297 1.35 -9.22 19.49
CA ASP A 297 2.39 -9.90 20.28
C ASP A 297 3.47 -10.63 19.44
N GLY A 298 3.90 -9.99 18.35
CA GLY A 298 4.91 -10.53 17.42
C GLY A 298 4.39 -11.63 16.48
N GLN A 299 3.09 -11.87 16.45
CA GLN A 299 2.43 -12.85 15.59
C GLN A 299 1.54 -12.17 14.55
N VAL A 300 1.36 -12.84 13.41
CA VAL A 300 0.36 -12.46 12.40
C VAL A 300 -0.95 -13.15 12.74
N MET A 301 -1.95 -12.35 13.08
CA MET A 301 -3.32 -12.78 13.34
C MET A 301 -4.16 -12.63 12.07
N MET A 302 -5.26 -13.37 11.97
CA MET A 302 -6.15 -13.33 10.83
C MET A 302 -7.61 -13.58 11.21
N ALA A 303 -8.52 -12.93 10.50
CA ALA A 303 -9.95 -13.23 10.52
C ALA A 303 -10.54 -13.13 9.11
N THR A 304 -11.61 -13.91 8.89
CA THR A 304 -12.42 -13.87 7.66
C THR A 304 -13.80 -13.29 7.95
N LYS A 305 -14.37 -12.57 6.99
CA LYS A 305 -15.77 -12.11 7.01
C LYS A 305 -16.42 -12.34 5.65
N PRO A 306 -17.70 -12.75 5.60
CA PRO A 306 -18.43 -12.79 4.33
C PRO A 306 -18.66 -11.37 3.81
N LEU A 307 -18.58 -11.21 2.49
CA LEU A 307 -19.03 -10.01 1.78
C LEU A 307 -20.45 -10.31 1.28
N ALA A 308 -21.44 -9.56 1.77
CA ALA A 308 -22.83 -9.71 1.32
C ALA A 308 -22.92 -9.50 -0.20
N SER A 309 -23.84 -10.23 -0.85
CA SER A 309 -24.14 -9.99 -2.26
C SER A 309 -25.07 -8.78 -2.32
N ASN A 310 -24.68 -7.74 -3.06
CA ASN A 310 -25.67 -6.78 -3.56
C ASN A 310 -26.59 -7.47 -4.57
#